data_AF-G7WKI5-F1
#
_entry.id   AF-G7WKI5-F1
#
_cell.length_a   1.000
_cell.length_b   1.000
_cell.length_c   1.000
_cell.angle_alpha   90.00
_cell.angle_beta   90.00
_cell.angle_gamma   90.00
#
_symmetry.space_group_name_H-M   'P 1'
#
loop_
_entity.id
_entity.type
_entity.pdbx_description
1 polymer ?
#
loop_
_entity_poly.entity_id
_entity_poly.type
_entity_poly.pdbx_seq_one_letter_code
_entity_poly.pdbx_strand_id
1 'polypeptide(L)'
;MVRICGIGGHIFKSRFNIGLLALLLILGALSYALAGESGPAAPAEGSGASASSSIEIHFFYLPTCPTCGEQKPIFEALKREGVPGARFYSVDVSKPEGFALFREMAKDGGIAVESLTVPTIFVGGRPLVGLHTEEELLAAIREEKRAAEGEDGVEEEEEEEEEGDGIKGAGIAPEPEIDSAHFQLPLLGETDLLKFSLPTLAVVLGLVDGFNPCAMWVLVYLIGLLAGVRDRRRAWLIVGSFVLASGALYFLIMAAWINVFLLLGYVQILTILIGLVALGGGILSIRDHLTTGGSPACRVGGERGGERRWEG
;
A
#
# COMPACT_ATOMS: atom_id res chain seq x y z
N MET A 1 38.30 -4.31 -10.05
CA MET A 1 37.66 -3.00 -9.83
C MET A 1 36.88 -2.63 -11.08
N VAL A 2 35.57 -2.88 -11.08
CA VAL A 2 34.66 -2.39 -12.13
C VAL A 2 34.61 -0.88 -11.97
N ARG A 3 35.34 -0.14 -12.83
CA ARG A 3 35.15 1.31 -12.93
C ARG A 3 33.77 1.52 -13.56
N ILE A 4 32.81 1.91 -12.74
CA ILE A 4 31.54 2.50 -13.18
C ILE A 4 31.92 3.69 -14.05
N CYS A 5 31.75 3.55 -15.37
CA CYS A 5 31.98 4.61 -16.32
C CYS A 5 30.83 5.62 -16.17
N GLY A 6 31.13 6.85 -15.73
CA GLY A 6 30.16 7.95 -15.75
C GLY A 6 30.11 8.88 -14.54
N ILE A 7 30.69 8.52 -13.39
CA ILE A 7 30.75 9.42 -12.22
C ILE A 7 32.16 10.05 -12.14
N GLY A 8 32.55 10.73 -13.21
CA GLY A 8 33.87 11.37 -13.31
C GLY A 8 33.71 12.84 -13.69
N GLY A 9 33.54 13.72 -12.71
CA GLY A 9 33.78 15.18 -12.78
C GLY A 9 33.04 16.03 -13.81
N HIS A 10 32.32 15.43 -14.77
CA HIS A 10 31.68 16.11 -15.89
C HIS A 10 30.16 16.28 -15.75
N ILE A 11 29.56 15.74 -14.68
CA ILE A 11 28.12 15.91 -14.40
C ILE A 11 27.77 17.40 -14.31
N PHE A 12 28.62 18.21 -13.66
CA PHE A 12 28.42 19.65 -13.49
C PHE A 12 28.95 20.52 -14.64
N LYS A 13 29.47 19.96 -15.74
CA LYS A 13 30.06 20.74 -16.84
C LYS A 13 29.10 20.96 -18.02
N SER A 14 28.07 20.11 -18.15
CA SER A 14 27.06 20.21 -19.20
C SER A 14 25.91 21.11 -18.75
N ARG A 15 25.59 22.15 -19.53
CA ARG A 15 24.43 23.04 -19.30
C ARG A 15 23.12 22.26 -19.19
N PHE A 16 23.03 21.12 -19.89
CA PHE A 16 21.88 20.22 -19.81
C PHE A 16 21.78 19.51 -18.45
N ASN A 17 22.88 18.99 -17.91
CA ASN A 17 22.85 18.28 -16.63
C ASN A 17 22.55 19.23 -15.46
N ILE A 18 23.06 20.47 -15.52
CA ILE A 18 22.73 21.52 -14.54
C ILE A 18 21.24 21.88 -14.64
N GLY A 19 20.71 22.03 -15.86
CA GLY A 19 19.28 22.26 -16.09
C GLY A 19 18.40 21.11 -15.60
N LEU A 20 18.82 19.86 -15.79
CA LEU A 20 18.13 18.67 -15.31
C LEU A 20 18.12 18.61 -13.78
N LEU A 21 19.27 18.86 -13.12
CA LEU A 21 19.34 18.92 -11.66
C LEU A 21 18.46 20.04 -11.10
N ALA A 22 18.46 21.22 -11.70
CA ALA A 22 17.59 22.32 -11.31
C ALA A 22 16.11 21.96 -11.48
N LEU A 23 15.73 21.33 -12.59
CA LEU A 23 14.36 20.86 -12.85
C LEU A 23 13.91 19.81 -11.83
N LEU A 24 14.76 18.83 -11.52
CA LEU A 24 14.48 17.80 -10.51
C LEU A 24 14.34 18.40 -9.11
N LEU A 25 15.16 19.39 -8.75
CA LEU A 25 15.03 20.11 -7.49
C LEU A 25 13.73 20.93 -7.43
N ILE A 26 13.35 21.59 -8.52
CA ILE A 26 12.08 22.34 -8.62
C ILE A 26 10.88 21.38 -8.53
N LEU A 27 10.91 20.26 -9.26
CA LEU A 27 9.87 19.22 -9.20
C LEU A 27 9.77 18.63 -7.79
N GLY A 28 10.90 18.32 -7.15
CA GLY A 28 10.93 17.83 -5.78
C GLY A 28 10.35 18.83 -4.78
N ALA A 29 10.74 20.09 -4.89
CA ALA A 29 10.22 21.17 -4.04
C ALA A 29 8.73 21.43 -4.29
N LEU A 30 8.28 21.37 -5.55
CA LEU A 30 6.87 21.53 -5.92
C LEU A 30 6.04 20.35 -5.41
N SER A 31 6.49 19.10 -5.60
CA SER A 31 5.82 17.91 -5.05
C SER A 31 5.75 17.95 -3.52
N TYR A 32 6.79 18.44 -2.85
CA TYR A 32 6.79 18.65 -1.40
C TYR A 32 5.85 19.80 -0.97
N ALA A 33 5.78 20.89 -1.74
CA ALA A 33 4.89 22.02 -1.46
C ALA A 33 3.41 21.67 -1.65
N LEU A 34 3.05 20.96 -2.73
CA LEU A 34 1.69 20.44 -2.93
C LEU A 34 1.28 19.42 -1.87
N ALA A 35 2.25 18.69 -1.31
CA ALA A 35 2.02 17.81 -0.17
C ALA A 35 1.82 18.57 1.16
N GLY A 36 2.37 19.78 1.28
CA GLY A 36 2.41 20.59 2.50
C GLY A 36 1.24 21.56 2.70
N GLU A 37 0.29 21.64 1.76
CA GLU A 37 -0.84 22.59 1.81
C GLU A 37 -2.15 22.00 2.37
N SER A 38 -2.06 21.02 3.27
CA SER A 38 -3.14 20.76 4.24
C SER A 38 -2.70 21.26 5.62
N GLY A 39 -2.50 22.57 5.73
CA GLY A 39 -2.55 23.23 7.03
C GLY A 39 -3.94 23.03 7.64
N PRO A 40 -4.04 22.90 8.97
CA PRO A 40 -5.32 22.64 9.64
C PRO A 40 -6.34 23.70 9.23
N ALA A 41 -7.49 23.26 8.72
CA ALA A 41 -8.61 24.15 8.62
C ALA A 41 -8.93 24.59 10.05
N ALA A 42 -8.96 25.90 10.29
CA ALA A 42 -9.38 26.45 11.56
C ALA A 42 -10.69 25.79 12.00
N PRO A 43 -10.84 25.38 13.27
CA PRO A 43 -12.05 24.76 13.74
C PRO A 43 -13.19 25.74 13.51
N ALA A 44 -14.16 25.33 12.69
CA ALA A 44 -15.43 26.01 12.62
C ALA A 44 -16.07 25.86 14.01
N GLU A 45 -15.99 26.94 14.81
CA GLU A 45 -16.88 27.14 15.94
C GLU A 45 -18.32 27.04 15.44
N GLY A 46 -19.09 26.11 15.98
CA GLY A 46 -20.46 25.94 15.55
C GLY A 46 -21.22 24.80 16.19
N SER A 47 -21.65 25.04 17.43
CA SER A 47 -22.85 24.44 18.05
C SER A 47 -22.66 22.99 18.53
N GLY A 48 -22.42 22.78 19.82
CA GLY A 48 -23.46 23.03 20.82
C GLY A 48 -24.32 21.78 20.91
N ALA A 49 -24.02 20.95 21.93
CA ALA A 49 -24.92 19.91 22.40
C ALA A 49 -26.31 20.54 22.59
N SER A 50 -27.24 20.18 21.73
CA SER A 50 -28.64 20.47 21.92
C SER A 50 -29.44 19.35 21.27
N ALA A 51 -30.19 18.67 22.12
CA ALA A 51 -31.03 17.53 21.83
C ALA A 51 -31.98 17.85 20.66
N SER A 52 -31.69 17.25 19.51
CA SER A 52 -32.71 16.81 18.56
C SER A 52 -32.43 15.33 18.31
N SER A 53 -33.48 14.52 18.35
CA SER A 53 -33.47 13.05 18.26
C SER A 53 -33.09 12.55 16.85
N SER A 54 -32.02 13.10 16.28
CA SER A 54 -31.53 12.70 14.96
C SER A 54 -30.25 11.88 15.09
N ILE A 55 -30.27 10.67 14.54
CA ILE A 55 -29.14 9.75 14.48
C ILE A 55 -28.12 10.31 13.50
N GLU A 56 -26.86 10.39 13.93
CA GLU A 56 -25.76 10.75 13.05
C GLU A 56 -25.18 9.50 12.38
N ILE A 57 -24.97 9.60 11.08
CA ILE A 57 -24.46 8.54 10.23
C ILE A 57 -23.20 9.03 9.55
N HIS A 58 -22.06 8.43 9.86
CA HIS A 58 -20.75 8.84 9.37
C HIS A 58 -20.16 7.77 8.46
N PHE A 59 -19.90 8.10 7.19
CA PHE A 59 -19.25 7.24 6.21
C PHE A 59 -17.78 7.60 6.06
N PHE A 60 -16.90 6.73 6.54
CA PHE A 60 -15.44 6.89 6.44
C PHE A 60 -14.89 6.18 5.21
N TYR A 61 -14.16 6.93 4.38
CA TYR A 61 -13.63 6.42 3.11
C TYR A 61 -12.23 6.96 2.78
N LEU A 62 -11.52 6.26 1.90
CA LEU A 62 -10.34 6.78 1.19
C LEU A 62 -10.65 7.01 -0.29
N PRO A 63 -10.11 8.06 -0.93
CA PRO A 63 -10.32 8.31 -2.36
C PRO A 63 -9.79 7.19 -3.27
N THR A 64 -8.78 6.45 -2.83
CA THR A 64 -8.12 5.38 -3.58
C THR A 64 -8.67 3.99 -3.28
N CYS A 65 -9.74 3.89 -2.49
CA CYS A 65 -10.32 2.62 -2.06
C CYS A 65 -11.40 2.15 -3.07
N PRO A 66 -11.23 0.99 -3.75
CA PRO A 66 -12.17 0.49 -4.75
C PRO A 66 -13.56 0.23 -4.16
N THR A 67 -13.62 -0.53 -3.06
CA THR A 67 -14.87 -0.88 -2.35
C THR A 67 -15.59 0.35 -1.81
N CYS A 68 -14.84 1.40 -1.43
CA CYS A 68 -15.43 2.68 -1.05
C CYS A 68 -16.09 3.39 -2.24
N GLY A 69 -15.54 3.21 -3.44
CA GLY A 69 -16.15 3.67 -4.70
C GLY A 69 -17.48 3.00 -4.99
N GLU A 70 -17.64 1.72 -4.60
CA GLU A 70 -18.88 0.96 -4.69
C GLU A 70 -19.90 1.34 -3.62
N GLN A 71 -19.45 1.58 -2.38
CA GLN A 71 -20.34 2.01 -1.28
C GLN A 71 -20.89 3.43 -1.49
N LYS A 72 -20.07 4.34 -2.01
CA LYS A 72 -20.39 5.76 -2.16
C LYS A 72 -21.71 6.06 -2.88
N PRO A 73 -22.04 5.46 -4.04
CA PRO A 73 -23.33 5.70 -4.70
C PRO A 73 -24.53 5.25 -3.85
N ILE A 74 -24.42 4.13 -3.11
CA ILE A 74 -25.49 3.64 -2.22
C ILE A 74 -25.71 4.64 -1.07
N PHE A 75 -24.63 5.06 -0.41
CA PHE A 75 -24.70 6.02 0.69
C PHE A 75 -25.26 7.39 0.26
N GLU A 76 -24.82 7.90 -0.90
CA GLU A 76 -25.29 9.18 -1.44
C GLU A 76 -26.73 9.10 -1.98
N ALA A 77 -27.21 7.91 -2.39
CA ALA A 77 -28.62 7.69 -2.71
C ALA A 77 -29.49 7.83 -1.46
N LEU A 78 -29.16 7.12 -0.38
CA LEU A 78 -29.86 7.20 0.91
C LEU A 78 -29.87 8.61 1.51
N LYS A 79 -28.74 9.31 1.41
CA LYS A 79 -28.63 10.71 1.82
C LYS A 79 -29.57 11.63 1.02
N ARG A 80 -29.79 11.35 -0.26
CA ARG A 80 -30.66 12.14 -1.14
C ARG A 80 -32.14 11.82 -0.92
N GLU A 81 -32.48 10.56 -0.71
CA GLU A 81 -33.83 10.12 -0.39
C GLU A 81 -34.29 10.67 0.97
N GLY A 82 -33.34 10.78 1.90
CA GLY A 82 -33.55 11.44 3.18
C GLY A 82 -34.30 10.56 4.16
N VAL A 83 -33.59 10.07 5.18
CA VAL A 83 -34.20 9.29 6.25
C VAL A 83 -34.65 10.24 7.38
N PRO A 84 -35.94 10.24 7.79
CA PRO A 84 -36.43 11.11 8.85
C PRO A 84 -35.68 10.88 10.16
N GLY A 85 -35.09 11.94 10.71
CA GLY A 85 -34.30 11.85 11.94
C GLY A 85 -32.92 11.24 11.73
N ALA A 86 -32.35 11.27 10.52
CA ALA A 86 -30.95 10.90 10.29
C ALA A 86 -30.16 12.03 9.61
N ARG A 87 -28.89 12.20 10.00
CA ARG A 87 -27.94 13.13 9.38
C ARG A 87 -26.76 12.35 8.82
N PHE A 88 -26.45 12.56 7.54
CA PHE A 88 -25.41 11.82 6.82
C PHE A 88 -24.17 12.68 6.59
N TYR A 89 -23.01 12.16 7.01
CA TYR A 89 -21.70 12.78 6.86
C TYR A 89 -20.76 11.85 6.11
N SER A 90 -20.03 12.38 5.14
CA SER A 90 -19.02 11.63 4.37
C SER A 90 -17.64 12.19 4.76
N VAL A 91 -16.76 11.34 5.29
CA VAL A 91 -15.48 11.73 5.90
C VAL A 91 -14.32 11.04 5.19
N ASP A 92 -13.41 11.85 4.66
CA ASP A 92 -12.19 11.38 3.99
C ASP A 92 -11.07 11.16 5.02
N VAL A 93 -10.70 9.90 5.25
CA VAL A 93 -9.67 9.54 6.23
C VAL A 93 -8.24 9.65 5.70
N SER A 94 -8.04 10.05 4.43
CA SER A 94 -6.72 10.47 3.95
C SER A 94 -6.27 11.79 4.57
N LYS A 95 -7.21 12.56 5.13
CA LYS A 95 -6.96 13.82 5.84
C LYS A 95 -6.74 13.57 7.33
N PRO A 96 -5.82 14.31 7.99
CA PRO A 96 -5.56 14.15 9.43
C PRO A 96 -6.81 14.33 10.31
N GLU A 97 -7.66 15.31 9.98
CA GLU A 97 -8.91 15.61 10.71
C GLU A 97 -9.92 14.45 10.59
N GLY A 98 -10.09 13.90 9.38
CA GLY A 98 -11.00 12.78 9.14
C GLY A 98 -10.52 11.49 9.81
N PHE A 99 -9.22 11.22 9.78
CA PHE A 99 -8.64 10.07 10.48
C PHE A 99 -8.72 10.20 12.01
N ALA A 100 -8.57 11.42 12.55
CA ALA A 100 -8.74 11.67 13.98
C ALA A 100 -10.17 11.35 14.43
N LEU A 101 -11.17 11.84 13.69
CA LEU A 101 -12.58 11.54 13.95
C LEU A 101 -12.88 10.04 13.83
N PHE A 102 -12.35 9.37 12.80
CA PHE A 102 -12.54 7.92 12.62
C PHE A 102 -12.00 7.12 13.82
N ARG A 103 -10.81 7.48 14.31
CA ARG A 103 -10.20 6.83 15.48
C ARG A 103 -11.00 7.05 16.75
N GLU A 104 -11.52 8.25 16.96
CA GLU A 104 -12.35 8.58 18.12
C GLU A 104 -13.64 7.75 18.11
N MET A 105 -14.37 7.78 17.00
CA MET A 105 -15.61 7.01 16.86
C MET A 105 -15.38 5.50 16.95
N ALA A 106 -14.28 4.98 16.39
CA ALA A 106 -13.95 3.57 16.49
C ALA A 106 -13.67 3.13 17.93
N LYS A 107 -13.01 3.98 18.72
CA LYS A 107 -12.75 3.71 20.14
C LYS A 107 -14.06 3.61 20.93
N ASP A 108 -15.00 4.51 20.65
CA ASP A 108 -16.31 4.53 21.31
C ASP A 108 -17.20 3.37 20.86
N GLY A 109 -17.10 2.98 19.59
CA GLY A 109 -17.80 1.84 18.98
C GLY A 109 -17.16 0.47 19.23
N GLY A 110 -16.10 0.38 20.05
CA GLY A 110 -15.47 -0.89 20.42
C GLY A 110 -14.56 -1.53 19.37
N ILE A 111 -14.18 -0.81 18.31
CA ILE A 111 -13.22 -1.28 17.31
C ILE A 111 -11.79 -0.97 17.79
N ALA A 112 -10.92 -1.99 17.75
CA ALA A 112 -9.49 -1.79 18.01
C ALA A 112 -8.88 -0.86 16.95
N VAL A 113 -8.02 0.07 17.37
CA VAL A 113 -7.40 1.05 16.46
C VAL A 113 -6.56 0.36 15.37
N GLU A 114 -6.10 -0.85 15.65
CA GLU A 114 -5.32 -1.71 14.75
C GLU A 114 -6.17 -2.36 13.64
N SER A 115 -7.50 -2.44 13.81
CA SER A 115 -8.44 -3.05 12.85
C SER A 115 -9.24 -2.02 12.05
N LEU A 116 -8.81 -0.76 12.04
CA LEU A 116 -9.46 0.30 11.26
C LEU A 116 -9.35 0.03 9.76
N THR A 117 -10.49 -0.24 9.13
CA THR A 117 -10.62 -0.47 7.69
C THR A 117 -11.63 0.49 7.08
N VAL A 118 -11.52 0.76 5.78
CA VAL A 118 -12.56 1.45 5.02
C VAL A 118 -13.07 0.56 3.88
N PRO A 119 -14.33 0.72 3.43
CA PRO A 119 -15.34 1.63 3.97
C PRO A 119 -15.82 1.19 5.36
N THR A 120 -16.07 2.14 6.25
CA THR A 120 -16.74 1.90 7.54
C THR A 120 -17.81 2.97 7.72
N ILE A 121 -19.02 2.55 8.07
CA ILE A 121 -20.14 3.44 8.35
C ILE A 121 -20.50 3.33 9.83
N PHE A 122 -20.62 4.44 10.54
CA PHE A 122 -21.17 4.46 11.90
C PHE A 122 -22.62 4.91 11.85
N VAL A 123 -23.51 4.16 12.48
CA VAL A 123 -24.92 4.51 12.67
C VAL A 123 -25.16 4.66 14.17
N GLY A 124 -25.36 5.89 14.65
CA GLY A 124 -25.58 6.15 16.09
C GLY A 124 -24.43 5.72 17.01
N GLY A 125 -23.23 5.53 16.47
CA GLY A 125 -22.06 5.03 17.20
C GLY A 125 -21.79 3.54 17.01
N ARG A 126 -22.71 2.79 16.40
CA ARG A 126 -22.47 1.38 16.02
C ARG A 126 -21.76 1.29 14.68
N PRO A 127 -20.63 0.56 14.60
CA PRO A 127 -19.87 0.44 13.36
C PRO A 127 -20.39 -0.67 12.45
N LEU A 128 -20.42 -0.37 11.16
CA LEU A 128 -20.66 -1.28 10.04
C LEU A 128 -19.40 -1.27 9.16
N VAL A 129 -18.62 -2.33 9.21
CA VAL A 129 -17.32 -2.42 8.54
C VAL A 129 -17.48 -3.18 7.23
N GLY A 130 -17.05 -2.58 6.11
CA GLY A 130 -17.10 -3.17 4.79
C GLY A 130 -18.18 -2.59 3.89
N LEU A 131 -18.45 -3.30 2.80
CA LEU A 131 -19.47 -2.95 1.82
C LEU A 131 -20.83 -3.40 2.34
N HIS A 132 -21.81 -2.50 2.31
CA HIS A 132 -23.18 -2.75 2.76
C HIS A 132 -24.19 -2.32 1.71
N THR A 133 -25.22 -3.15 1.56
CA THR A 133 -26.35 -2.85 0.69
C THR A 133 -27.21 -1.73 1.28
N GLU A 134 -28.10 -1.17 0.44
CA GLU A 134 -29.05 -0.16 0.90
C GLU A 134 -29.98 -0.70 1.99
N GLU A 135 -30.40 -1.96 1.83
CA GLU A 135 -31.31 -2.68 2.72
C GLU A 135 -30.69 -2.91 4.10
N GLU A 136 -29.41 -3.32 4.14
CA GLU A 136 -28.62 -3.47 5.35
C GLU A 136 -28.45 -2.14 6.09
N LEU A 137 -28.12 -1.06 5.35
CA LEU A 137 -27.93 0.24 5.99
C LEU A 137 -29.25 0.78 6.57
N LEU A 138 -30.37 0.59 5.86
CA LEU A 138 -31.69 0.93 6.37
C LEU A 138 -32.12 0.05 7.56
N ALA A 139 -31.74 -1.23 7.59
CA ALA A 139 -31.96 -2.10 8.74
C ALA A 139 -31.23 -1.57 9.98
N ALA A 140 -29.94 -1.26 9.87
CA ALA A 140 -29.14 -0.71 10.96
C ALA A 140 -29.68 0.63 11.48
N ILE A 141 -30.13 1.52 10.59
CA ILE A 141 -30.75 2.80 10.99
C ILE A 141 -32.07 2.57 11.74
N ARG A 142 -32.89 1.62 11.29
CA ARG A 142 -34.17 1.28 11.96
C ARG A 142 -33.92 0.70 13.35
N GLU A 143 -32.93 -0.18 13.47
CA GLU A 143 -32.54 -0.76 14.75
C GLU A 143 -32.04 0.31 15.72
N GLU A 144 -31.22 1.25 15.24
CA GLU A 144 -30.70 2.36 16.07
C GLU A 144 -31.82 3.26 16.56
N LYS A 145 -32.78 3.52 15.68
CA LYS A 145 -33.95 4.31 16.03
C LYS A 145 -34.81 3.63 17.09
N ARG A 146 -35.03 2.31 17.00
CA ARG A 146 -35.74 1.53 18.01
C ARG A 146 -35.02 1.56 19.36
N ALA A 147 -33.69 1.38 19.35
CA ALA A 147 -32.88 1.46 20.56
C ALA A 147 -32.94 2.86 21.21
N ALA A 148 -32.94 3.92 20.41
CA ALA A 148 -33.08 5.30 20.90
C ALA A 148 -34.49 5.63 21.42
N GLU A 149 -35.53 4.94 20.93
CA GLU A 149 -36.94 5.11 21.33
C GLU A 149 -37.34 4.24 22.55
N GLY A 150 -36.44 3.36 23.02
CA GLY A 150 -36.60 2.65 24.30
C GLY A 150 -37.61 1.49 24.28
N GLU A 151 -37.85 0.87 23.12
CA GLU A 151 -38.61 -0.37 23.04
C GLU A 151 -37.68 -1.58 23.24
N ASP A 152 -37.55 -2.03 24.51
CA ASP A 152 -37.21 -3.42 24.82
C ASP A 152 -38.32 -4.31 24.26
N GLY A 153 -38.15 -4.74 23.01
CA GLY A 153 -39.04 -5.66 22.29
C GLY A 153 -38.20 -6.68 21.56
N VAL A 154 -37.79 -7.72 22.29
CA VAL A 154 -37.15 -8.92 21.74
C VAL A 154 -38.12 -9.59 20.76
N GLU A 155 -37.81 -9.55 19.48
CA GLU A 155 -38.21 -10.58 18.52
C GLU A 155 -36.92 -11.27 18.07
N GLU A 156 -36.56 -12.33 18.81
CA GLU A 156 -35.61 -13.34 18.36
C GLU A 156 -36.31 -14.13 17.24
N GLU A 157 -35.89 -13.92 16.00
CA GLU A 157 -36.16 -14.88 14.93
C GLU A 157 -35.08 -15.96 14.98
N GLU A 158 -35.51 -17.14 15.42
CA GLU A 158 -34.78 -18.40 15.45
C GLU A 158 -34.34 -18.77 14.02
N GLU A 159 -33.03 -18.96 13.80
CA GLU A 159 -32.54 -19.79 12.69
C GLU A 159 -31.82 -21.01 13.24
N GLU A 160 -32.21 -22.15 12.66
CA GLU A 160 -32.07 -23.51 13.15
C GLU A 160 -30.63 -24.00 13.26
N GLU A 161 -30.31 -24.62 14.40
CA GLU A 161 -29.16 -25.50 14.58
C GLU A 161 -29.36 -26.79 13.75
N GLU A 162 -28.40 -27.14 12.88
CA GLU A 162 -28.11 -28.55 12.59
C GLU A 162 -26.77 -28.97 13.18
N GLU A 163 -26.86 -30.08 13.90
CA GLU A 163 -25.96 -30.68 14.86
C GLU A 163 -24.85 -31.54 14.19
N GLY A 164 -23.64 -31.56 14.76
CA GLY A 164 -22.56 -32.40 14.21
C GLY A 164 -21.22 -32.46 14.97
N ASP A 165 -21.26 -32.84 16.25
CA ASP A 165 -20.22 -33.60 17.00
C ASP A 165 -18.78 -33.05 17.14
N GLY A 166 -18.56 -32.29 18.23
CA GLY A 166 -17.70 -32.69 19.34
C GLY A 166 -16.17 -32.71 19.18
N ILE A 167 -15.46 -31.75 19.82
CA ILE A 167 -14.42 -31.97 20.86
C ILE A 167 -14.36 -30.74 21.79
N LYS A 168 -14.49 -30.96 23.11
CA LYS A 168 -14.32 -29.93 24.15
C LYS A 168 -12.85 -29.52 24.33
N GLY A 169 -12.57 -28.21 24.30
CA GLY A 169 -11.26 -27.65 24.65
C GLY A 169 -11.31 -26.14 24.91
N ALA A 170 -11.58 -25.77 26.17
CA ALA A 170 -11.24 -24.53 26.88
C ALA A 170 -10.95 -23.23 26.09
N GLY A 171 -11.93 -22.32 26.10
CA GLY A 171 -11.80 -20.89 26.44
C GLY A 171 -10.72 -20.05 25.74
N ILE A 172 -11.06 -19.52 24.56
CA ILE A 172 -10.50 -18.28 24.01
C ILE A 172 -11.69 -17.50 23.44
N ALA A 173 -11.76 -16.19 23.74
CA ALA A 173 -12.78 -15.27 23.24
C ALA A 173 -12.87 -15.33 21.70
N PRO A 174 -14.04 -15.09 21.08
CA PRO A 174 -14.19 -15.19 19.64
C PRO A 174 -13.20 -14.26 18.93
N GLU A 175 -12.27 -14.85 18.20
CA GLU A 175 -11.48 -14.18 17.18
C GLU A 175 -12.47 -13.59 16.15
N PRO A 176 -12.23 -12.36 15.64
CA PRO A 176 -13.08 -11.83 14.59
C PRO A 176 -12.99 -12.77 13.39
N GLU A 177 -14.14 -13.28 12.97
CA GLU A 177 -14.28 -14.00 11.72
C GLU A 177 -13.85 -13.06 10.60
N ILE A 178 -12.66 -13.30 10.05
CA ILE A 178 -12.22 -12.67 8.81
C ILE A 178 -13.05 -13.31 7.71
N ASP A 179 -14.26 -12.79 7.53
CA ASP A 179 -15.09 -13.12 6.40
C ASP A 179 -14.37 -12.68 5.12
N SER A 180 -14.48 -13.53 4.12
CA SER A 180 -13.50 -13.72 3.05
C SER A 180 -12.96 -12.42 2.46
N ALA A 181 -11.62 -12.30 2.45
CA ALA A 181 -10.92 -11.30 1.64
C ALA A 181 -11.09 -11.63 0.15
N HIS A 182 -12.29 -11.37 -0.37
CA HIS A 182 -12.68 -11.53 -1.75
C HIS A 182 -11.93 -10.49 -2.59
N PHE A 183 -10.90 -10.93 -3.29
CA PHE A 183 -10.14 -10.08 -4.20
C PHE A 183 -10.51 -10.43 -5.64
N GLN A 184 -11.09 -9.47 -6.37
CA GLN A 184 -11.41 -9.66 -7.79
C GLN A 184 -10.15 -9.45 -8.63
N LEU A 185 -9.51 -10.56 -9.06
CA LEU A 185 -8.44 -10.46 -10.04
C LEU A 185 -9.03 -10.38 -11.46
N PRO A 186 -8.65 -9.38 -12.28
CA PRO A 186 -9.25 -9.09 -13.58
C PRO A 186 -9.09 -10.20 -14.65
N LEU A 187 -8.34 -11.27 -14.35
CA LEU A 187 -8.22 -12.46 -15.22
C LEU A 187 -8.60 -13.79 -14.56
N LEU A 188 -8.62 -13.88 -13.23
CA LEU A 188 -8.81 -15.16 -12.51
C LEU A 188 -10.16 -15.28 -11.79
N GLY A 189 -10.96 -14.21 -11.76
CA GLY A 189 -12.22 -14.19 -11.03
C GLY A 189 -12.02 -14.16 -9.51
N GLU A 190 -13.11 -14.37 -8.75
CA GLU A 190 -13.09 -14.39 -7.29
C GLU A 190 -12.24 -15.56 -6.79
N THR A 191 -11.12 -15.24 -6.14
CA THR A 191 -10.26 -16.25 -5.52
C THR A 191 -9.96 -15.84 -4.08
N ASP A 192 -10.35 -16.69 -3.14
CA ASP A 192 -9.99 -16.51 -1.73
C ASP A 192 -8.50 -16.78 -1.55
N LEU A 193 -7.73 -15.70 -1.39
CA LEU A 193 -6.29 -15.79 -1.09
C LEU A 193 -6.02 -16.48 0.26
N LEU A 194 -7.01 -16.48 1.16
CA LEU A 194 -6.96 -17.13 2.47
C LEU A 194 -7.04 -18.66 2.39
N LYS A 195 -7.51 -19.24 1.28
CA LYS A 195 -7.54 -20.70 1.06
C LYS A 195 -6.20 -21.26 0.59
N PHE A 196 -5.24 -20.41 0.21
CA PHE A 196 -3.91 -20.85 -0.20
C PHE A 196 -2.99 -21.07 0.99
N SER A 197 -2.28 -22.20 1.00
CA SER A 197 -1.24 -22.43 2.01
C SER A 197 -0.14 -21.36 1.93
N LEU A 198 0.39 -20.92 3.08
CA LEU A 198 1.45 -19.92 3.16
C LEU A 198 2.66 -20.20 2.25
N PRO A 199 3.12 -21.46 2.09
CA PRO A 199 4.17 -21.78 1.12
C PRO A 199 3.77 -21.53 -0.32
N THR A 200 2.52 -21.86 -0.71
CA THR A 200 2.02 -21.62 -2.06
C THR A 200 1.97 -20.13 -2.37
N LEU A 201 1.48 -19.33 -1.43
CA LEU A 201 1.45 -17.87 -1.58
C LEU A 201 2.85 -17.28 -1.71
N ALA A 202 3.81 -17.76 -0.91
CA ALA A 202 5.21 -17.34 -1.00
C ALA A 202 5.83 -17.67 -2.37
N VAL A 203 5.54 -18.84 -2.94
CA VAL A 203 6.00 -19.22 -4.29
C VAL A 203 5.40 -18.31 -5.36
N VAL A 204 4.09 -18.03 -5.28
CA VAL A 204 3.40 -17.17 -6.25
C VAL A 204 3.94 -15.74 -6.19
N LEU A 205 4.02 -15.14 -5.00
CA LEU A 205 4.54 -13.78 -4.81
C LEU A 205 6.02 -13.68 -5.21
N GLY A 206 6.82 -14.68 -4.88
CA GLY A 206 8.23 -14.74 -5.29
C GLY A 206 8.40 -14.85 -6.81
N LEU A 207 7.51 -15.57 -7.50
CA LEU A 207 7.51 -15.62 -8.96
C LEU A 207 7.16 -14.26 -9.57
N VAL A 208 6.12 -13.60 -9.05
CA VAL A 208 5.71 -12.26 -9.49
C VAL A 208 6.83 -11.24 -9.28
N ASP A 209 7.49 -11.25 -8.11
CA ASP A 209 8.64 -10.37 -7.84
C ASP A 209 9.87 -10.75 -8.67
N GLY A 210 10.01 -12.01 -9.11
CA GLY A 210 11.06 -12.43 -10.04
C GLY A 210 10.98 -11.73 -11.41
N PHE A 211 9.78 -11.31 -11.83
CA PHE A 211 9.58 -10.52 -13.06
C PHE A 211 9.79 -9.01 -12.85
N ASN A 212 10.17 -8.58 -11.64
CA ASN A 212 10.54 -7.20 -11.37
C ASN A 212 11.82 -6.84 -12.15
N PRO A 213 11.88 -5.72 -12.89
CA PRO A 213 13.07 -5.32 -13.64
C PRO A 213 14.33 -5.29 -12.77
N CYS A 214 14.23 -4.94 -11.49
CA CYS A 214 15.36 -4.96 -10.56
C CYS A 214 15.87 -6.39 -10.29
N ALA A 215 14.97 -7.34 -10.03
CA ALA A 215 15.31 -8.73 -9.76
C ALA A 215 15.82 -9.45 -11.02
N MET A 216 15.24 -9.14 -12.18
CA MET A 216 15.63 -9.70 -13.47
C MET A 216 17.08 -9.40 -13.81
N TRP A 217 17.57 -8.17 -13.62
CA TRP A 217 18.98 -7.82 -13.90
C TRP A 217 19.96 -8.58 -13.00
N VAL A 218 19.60 -8.78 -11.74
CA VAL A 218 20.39 -9.59 -10.80
C VAL A 218 20.41 -11.05 -11.23
N LEU A 219 19.29 -11.59 -11.71
CA LEU A 219 19.22 -12.94 -12.25
C LEU A 219 20.11 -13.12 -13.50
N VAL A 220 20.05 -12.18 -14.45
CA VAL A 220 20.92 -12.19 -15.64
C VAL A 220 22.40 -12.14 -15.23
N TYR A 221 22.74 -11.30 -14.26
CA TYR A 221 24.10 -11.24 -13.72
C TYR A 221 24.53 -12.57 -13.09
N LEU A 222 23.66 -13.20 -12.28
CA LEU A 222 23.93 -14.49 -11.66
C LEU A 222 24.11 -15.60 -12.70
N ILE A 223 23.27 -15.64 -13.74
CA ILE A 223 23.42 -16.58 -14.86
C ILE A 223 24.75 -16.33 -15.61
N GLY A 224 25.11 -15.07 -15.84
CA GLY A 224 26.38 -14.70 -16.46
C GLY A 224 27.60 -15.17 -15.67
N LEU A 225 27.56 -15.08 -14.33
CA LEU A 225 28.60 -15.64 -13.47
C LEU A 225 28.65 -17.17 -13.53
N LEU A 226 27.50 -17.84 -13.65
CA LEU A 226 27.42 -19.29 -13.70
C LEU A 226 27.81 -19.87 -15.06
N ALA A 227 27.64 -19.12 -16.16
CA ALA A 227 27.97 -19.58 -17.51
C ALA A 227 29.44 -20.00 -17.67
N GLY A 228 30.35 -19.42 -16.87
CA GLY A 228 31.77 -19.78 -16.85
C GLY A 228 32.15 -20.93 -15.90
N VAL A 229 31.21 -21.45 -15.11
CA VAL A 229 31.50 -22.42 -14.04
C VAL A 229 31.17 -23.84 -14.50
N ARG A 230 32.21 -24.67 -14.71
CA ARG A 230 32.05 -26.08 -15.10
C ARG A 230 31.68 -27.03 -13.95
N ASP A 231 31.93 -26.65 -12.70
CA ASP A 231 31.73 -27.51 -11.53
C ASP A 231 30.39 -27.22 -10.83
N ARG A 232 29.50 -28.23 -10.78
CA ARG A 232 28.17 -28.11 -10.18
C ARG A 232 28.19 -27.81 -8.69
N ARG A 233 29.24 -28.22 -7.97
CA ARG A 233 29.36 -27.91 -6.53
C ARG A 233 29.65 -26.43 -6.31
N ARG A 234 30.53 -25.85 -7.15
CA ARG A 234 30.83 -24.41 -7.11
C ARG A 234 29.60 -23.59 -7.53
N ALA A 235 28.86 -24.04 -8.55
CA ALA A 235 27.61 -23.41 -8.95
C ALA A 235 26.58 -23.37 -7.81
N TRP A 236 26.35 -24.50 -7.11
CA TRP A 236 25.45 -24.55 -5.96
C TRP A 236 25.92 -23.70 -4.78
N LEU A 237 27.23 -23.62 -4.51
CA LEU A 237 27.76 -22.72 -3.48
C LEU A 237 27.55 -21.24 -3.81
N ILE A 238 27.77 -20.85 -5.07
CA ILE A 238 27.56 -19.46 -5.52
C ILE A 238 26.08 -19.08 -5.42
N VAL A 239 25.19 -19.89 -6.00
CA VAL A 239 23.74 -19.63 -5.96
C VAL A 239 23.20 -19.70 -4.55
N GLY A 240 23.54 -20.75 -3.80
CA GLY A 240 23.06 -20.96 -2.45
C GLY A 240 23.50 -19.86 -1.48
N SER A 241 24.77 -19.45 -1.53
CA SER A 241 25.26 -18.34 -0.70
C SER A 241 24.61 -17.00 -1.07
N PHE A 242 24.39 -16.75 -2.37
CA PHE A 242 23.68 -15.56 -2.84
C PHE A 242 22.22 -15.55 -2.34
N VAL A 243 21.47 -16.65 -2.53
CA VAL A 243 20.06 -16.75 -2.10
C VAL A 243 19.95 -16.63 -0.57
N LEU A 244 20.83 -17.31 0.17
CA LEU A 244 20.83 -17.25 1.64
C LEU A 244 21.13 -15.84 2.15
N ALA A 245 22.16 -15.18 1.59
CA ALA A 245 22.51 -13.81 1.98
C ALA A 245 21.39 -12.82 1.63
N SER A 246 20.78 -12.95 0.44
CA SER A 246 19.64 -12.15 0.02
C SER A 246 18.45 -12.33 0.96
N GLY A 247 18.05 -13.59 1.22
CA GLY A 247 16.94 -13.90 2.13
C GLY A 247 17.18 -13.38 3.55
N ALA A 248 18.38 -13.56 4.09
CA ALA A 248 18.74 -13.03 5.40
C ALA A 248 18.67 -11.50 5.45
N LEU A 249 19.19 -10.81 4.43
CA LEU A 249 19.13 -9.35 4.35
C LEU A 249 17.68 -8.85 4.25
N TYR A 250 16.87 -9.44 3.38
CA TYR A 250 15.45 -9.08 3.25
C TYR A 250 14.68 -9.31 4.54
N PHE A 251 14.90 -10.44 5.22
CA PHE A 251 14.29 -10.72 6.50
C PHE A 251 14.68 -9.67 7.55
N LEU A 252 15.97 -9.34 7.67
CA LEU A 252 16.44 -8.32 8.62
C LEU A 252 15.88 -6.93 8.31
N ILE A 253 15.81 -6.54 7.03
CA ILE A 253 15.22 -5.27 6.62
C ILE A 253 13.73 -5.24 7.00
N MET A 254 12.96 -6.25 6.62
CA MET A 254 11.52 -6.32 6.94
C MET A 254 11.28 -6.33 8.46
N ALA A 255 12.09 -7.04 9.22
CA ALA A 255 12.00 -7.08 10.69
C ALA A 255 12.36 -5.74 11.35
N ALA A 256 13.34 -5.01 10.80
CA ALA A 256 13.76 -3.72 11.35
C ALA A 256 12.89 -2.54 10.90
N TRP A 257 12.28 -2.61 9.71
CA TRP A 257 11.62 -1.47 9.06
C TRP A 257 10.27 -1.08 9.66
N ILE A 258 9.47 -2.03 10.14
CA ILE A 258 8.09 -1.76 10.59
C ILE A 258 8.06 -0.73 11.73
N ASN A 259 9.03 -0.80 12.66
CA ASN A 259 9.14 0.15 13.77
C ASN A 259 9.72 1.51 13.32
N VAL A 260 10.58 1.51 12.31
CA VAL A 260 11.26 2.72 11.83
C VAL A 260 10.29 3.61 11.06
N PHE A 261 9.41 3.05 10.23
CA PHE A 261 8.49 3.87 9.44
C PHE A 261 7.33 4.45 10.23
N LEU A 262 6.80 3.72 11.20
CA LEU A 262 5.75 4.20 12.09
C LEU A 262 6.23 5.38 12.95
N LEU A 263 7.50 5.36 13.37
CA LEU A 263 8.10 6.43 14.18
C LEU A 263 8.42 7.69 13.36
N LEU A 264 8.79 7.51 12.09
CA LEU A 264 9.38 8.57 11.28
C LEU A 264 8.33 9.29 10.43
N GLY A 265 7.27 8.65 9.93
CA GLY A 265 6.34 9.31 8.99
C GLY A 265 7.02 9.84 7.71
N TYR A 266 8.30 9.54 7.50
CA TYR A 266 9.17 10.05 6.43
C TYR A 266 8.97 9.30 5.09
N VAL A 267 7.94 8.44 4.99
CA VAL A 267 7.66 7.65 3.77
C VAL A 267 7.45 8.53 2.53
N GLN A 268 6.91 9.74 2.72
CA GLN A 268 6.67 10.66 1.61
C GLN A 268 7.97 11.29 1.07
N ILE A 269 8.86 11.76 1.95
CA ILE A 269 10.15 12.35 1.54
C ILE A 269 11.02 11.28 0.88
N LEU A 270 11.04 10.07 1.44
CA LEU A 270 11.79 8.94 0.88
C LEU A 270 11.28 8.57 -0.52
N THR A 271 9.96 8.51 -0.72
CA THR A 271 9.35 8.24 -2.03
C THR A 271 9.70 9.31 -3.07
N ILE A 272 9.61 10.59 -2.70
CA ILE A 272 9.99 11.70 -3.59
C ILE A 272 11.47 11.61 -3.97
N LEU A 273 12.35 11.33 -3.01
CA LEU A 273 13.79 11.20 -3.25
C LEU A 273 14.09 10.06 -4.24
N ILE A 274 13.55 8.86 -3.99
CA ILE A 274 13.75 7.70 -4.87
C ILE A 274 13.20 8.00 -6.27
N GLY A 275 12.02 8.62 -6.35
CA GLY A 275 11.40 9.04 -7.62
C GLY A 275 12.27 10.02 -8.42
N LEU A 276 12.87 11.02 -7.76
CA LEU A 276 13.77 11.98 -8.40
C LEU A 276 15.05 11.32 -8.93
N VAL A 277 15.63 10.42 -8.15
CA VAL A 277 16.82 9.66 -8.56
C VAL A 277 16.49 8.78 -9.78
N ALA A 278 15.35 8.10 -9.77
CA ALA A 278 14.90 7.27 -10.88
C ALA A 278 14.62 8.11 -12.15
N LEU A 279 13.92 9.24 -12.02
CA LEU A 279 13.68 10.19 -13.11
C LEU A 279 14.98 10.72 -13.70
N GLY A 280 15.91 11.16 -12.85
CA GLY A 280 17.21 11.65 -13.29
C GLY A 280 18.02 10.58 -14.01
N GLY A 281 18.08 9.37 -13.46
CA GLY A 281 18.72 8.22 -14.09
C GLY A 281 18.11 7.90 -15.46
N GLY A 282 16.78 7.82 -15.54
CA GLY A 282 16.05 7.53 -16.77
C GLY A 282 16.28 8.58 -17.86
N ILE A 283 16.22 9.87 -17.53
CA ILE A 283 16.44 10.97 -18.49
C ILE A 283 17.87 10.93 -19.03
N LEU A 284 18.86 10.68 -18.17
CA LEU A 284 20.25 10.54 -18.60
C LEU A 284 20.45 9.33 -19.51
N SER A 285 19.86 8.19 -19.19
CA SER A 285 19.92 6.97 -20.01
C SER A 285 19.26 7.15 -21.38
N ILE A 286 18.09 7.79 -21.45
CA ILE A 286 17.42 8.09 -22.72
C ILE A 286 18.27 9.05 -23.57
N ARG A 287 18.82 10.11 -22.96
CA ARG A 287 19.67 11.05 -23.68
C ARG A 287 20.90 10.36 -24.25
N ASP A 288 21.60 9.57 -23.43
CA ASP A 288 22.81 8.85 -23.84
C ASP A 288 22.52 7.90 -25.01
N HIS A 289 21.37 7.21 -24.98
CA HIS A 289 20.92 6.37 -26.08
C HIS A 289 20.67 7.16 -27.38
N LEU A 290 19.99 8.31 -27.28
CA LEU A 290 19.68 9.17 -28.43
C LEU A 290 20.93 9.89 -29.00
N THR A 291 21.89 10.25 -28.16
CA THR A 291 23.13 10.92 -28.61
C THR A 291 24.18 9.96 -29.16
N THR A 292 24.18 8.70 -28.71
CA THR A 292 25.17 7.68 -29.15
C THR A 292 24.64 6.82 -30.31
N GLY A 293 23.46 7.16 -30.87
CA GLY A 293 22.91 6.53 -32.07
C GLY A 293 22.67 5.02 -31.95
N GLY A 294 22.44 4.51 -30.73
CA GLY A 294 22.15 3.09 -30.51
C GLY A 294 23.37 2.15 -30.54
N SER A 295 24.60 2.63 -30.40
CA SER A 295 25.75 1.75 -30.18
C SER A 295 26.02 1.55 -28.67
N PRO A 296 25.73 0.36 -28.09
CA PRO A 296 26.00 0.07 -26.69
C PRO A 296 27.48 -0.28 -26.51
N ALA A 297 28.37 0.65 -26.85
CA ALA A 297 29.80 0.51 -26.63
C ALA A 297 30.25 1.68 -25.76
N CYS A 298 30.26 1.48 -24.44
CA CYS A 298 31.12 2.28 -23.58
C CYS A 298 32.54 2.17 -24.16
N ARG A 299 33.13 3.32 -24.52
CA ARG A 299 34.52 3.44 -24.95
C ARG A 299 35.41 2.97 -23.79
N VAL A 300 35.73 1.67 -23.76
CA VAL A 300 36.65 1.07 -22.80
C VAL A 300 37.96 1.85 -22.92
N GLY A 301 38.46 2.31 -21.77
CA GLY A 301 39.54 3.27 -21.67
C GLY A 301 40.76 2.90 -22.53
N GLY A 302 41.31 3.92 -23.19
CA GLY A 302 42.44 3.77 -24.11
C GLY A 302 43.55 2.90 -23.55
N GLU A 303 43.87 1.85 -24.31
CA GLU A 303 45.08 1.08 -24.16
C GLU A 303 46.28 2.03 -24.28
N ARG A 304 46.97 2.26 -23.16
CA ARG A 304 48.42 2.51 -23.22
C ARG A 304 49.09 1.15 -23.43
N GLY A 305 48.94 0.62 -24.65
CA GLY A 305 49.67 -0.54 -25.13
C GLY A 305 51.06 -0.09 -25.55
N GLY A 306 52.02 -0.22 -24.64
CA GLY A 306 53.43 -0.13 -24.98
C GLY A 306 53.76 -1.20 -26.03
N GLU A 307 54.41 -0.73 -27.08
CA GLU A 307 54.97 -1.53 -28.16
C GLU A 307 55.86 -2.64 -27.59
N ARG A 308 55.43 -3.90 -27.72
CA ARG A 308 56.33 -5.05 -27.66
C ARG A 308 56.24 -5.82 -28.98
N ARG A 309 57.15 -5.42 -29.85
CA ARG A 309 57.72 -6.17 -30.97
C ARG A 309 57.99 -7.61 -30.54
N TRP A 310 57.38 -8.56 -31.24
CA TRP A 310 57.79 -9.97 -31.19
C TRP A 310 58.60 -10.25 -32.45
N GLU A 311 59.89 -10.48 -32.28
CA GLU A 311 60.74 -11.19 -33.23
C GLU A 311 60.77 -12.67 -32.79
N GLY A 312 60.62 -13.58 -33.75
CA GLY A 312 60.60 -15.02 -33.56
C GLY A 312 59.84 -15.72 -34.67
#